data_AF-W5SY01-F1
#
_entry.id   AF-W5SY01-F1
#
_cell.length_a   1.000
_cell.length_b   1.000
_cell.length_c   1.000
_cell.angle_alpha   90.00
_cell.angle_beta   90.00
_cell.angle_gamma   90.00
#
_symmetry.space_group_name_H-M   'P 1'
#
loop_
_entity.id
_entity.type
_entity.pdbx_description
1 polymer ?
#
loop_
_entity_poly.entity_id
_entity_poly.type
_entity_poly.pdbx_seq_one_letter_code
_entity_poly.pdbx_strand_id
1 'polypeptide(L)'
;MGTEVHYKLKHSKKECHRIINKYFREKKEERYKNRVNAYLEKTCIKNSSVEKWECFNNKNNNKDKEEDKKIKSIERLQIKKYAKKCNFKSNAFISILNLEAEKDFKIQALKAIKKAENNAYKKVNDTKSNNSKLESKQKELSKILDETKANLNNEGYNNKQLKTQIQNLYEQYKNKPHFIIEKDKYNDLKKIIGKLKKTVEHTNGNAKESEKDIRNNVFSILLEQLKSKVSTSVLVPILKNYLSKQNKLEYSKVFNNHYYYEFLELIEDNKDYLQLGESKKITS
;
A
#
# COMPACT_ATOMS: atom_id res chain seq x y z
N MET A 1 -52.99 2.59 -40.98
CA MET A 1 -53.39 1.17 -41.05
C MET A 1 -52.13 0.34 -40.79
N GLY A 2 -51.88 -0.08 -39.55
CA GLY A 2 -50.75 -0.95 -39.22
C GLY A 2 -51.17 -2.40 -39.38
N THR A 3 -50.46 -3.16 -40.21
CA THR A 3 -50.75 -4.59 -40.42
C THR A 3 -50.18 -5.39 -39.25
N GLU A 4 -51.04 -6.05 -38.48
CA GLU A 4 -50.58 -6.99 -37.44
C GLU A 4 -50.01 -8.25 -38.09
N VAL A 5 -48.71 -8.49 -37.85
CA VAL A 5 -48.02 -9.69 -38.29
C VAL A 5 -48.11 -10.74 -37.20
N HIS A 6 -48.86 -11.81 -37.45
CA HIS A 6 -48.97 -12.94 -36.53
C HIS A 6 -47.96 -14.03 -36.88
N TYR A 7 -47.05 -14.33 -35.95
CA TYR A 7 -46.10 -15.44 -36.10
C TYR A 7 -46.67 -16.71 -35.50
N LYS A 8 -46.54 -17.83 -36.23
CA LYS A 8 -46.84 -19.17 -35.73
C LYS A 8 -45.55 -19.93 -35.48
N LEU A 9 -45.46 -20.60 -34.33
CA LEU A 9 -44.33 -21.47 -34.02
C LEU A 9 -44.25 -22.62 -35.03
N LYS A 10 -43.05 -22.85 -35.57
CA LYS A 10 -42.76 -23.95 -36.51
C LYS A 10 -42.92 -25.34 -35.87
N HIS A 11 -42.73 -25.43 -34.56
CA HIS A 11 -42.82 -26.67 -33.77
C HIS A 11 -43.70 -26.45 -32.54
N SER A 12 -44.14 -27.56 -31.93
CA SER A 12 -44.85 -27.48 -30.65
C SER A 12 -43.95 -26.86 -29.57
N LYS A 13 -44.54 -26.18 -28.58
CA LYS A 13 -43.78 -25.56 -27.48
C LYS A 13 -42.84 -26.55 -26.77
N LYS A 14 -43.29 -27.80 -26.59
CA LYS A 14 -42.51 -28.88 -25.97
C LYS A 14 -41.26 -29.22 -26.80
N GLU A 15 -41.40 -29.26 -28.11
CA GLU A 15 -40.33 -29.59 -29.03
C GLU A 15 -39.31 -28.45 -29.15
N CYS A 16 -39.77 -27.19 -29.19
CA CYS A 16 -38.91 -26.01 -29.08
C CYS A 16 -38.05 -26.05 -27.81
N HIS A 17 -38.67 -26.30 -26.64
CA HIS A 17 -37.92 -26.42 -25.38
C HIS A 17 -36.89 -27.55 -25.42
N ARG A 18 -37.22 -28.69 -26.03
CA ARG A 18 -36.28 -29.80 -26.17
C ARG A 18 -35.06 -29.42 -27.02
N ILE A 19 -35.27 -28.74 -28.14
CA ILE A 19 -34.20 -28.28 -29.05
C ILE A 19 -33.31 -27.27 -28.32
N ILE A 20 -33.92 -26.27 -27.68
CA ILE A 20 -33.19 -25.22 -26.94
C ILE A 20 -32.35 -25.84 -25.81
N ASN A 21 -32.94 -26.72 -25.01
CA ASN A 21 -32.24 -27.36 -23.90
C ASN A 21 -31.12 -28.29 -24.37
N LYS A 22 -31.32 -28.99 -25.50
CA LYS A 22 -30.27 -29.80 -26.14
C LYS A 22 -29.09 -28.93 -26.55
N TYR A 23 -29.37 -27.82 -27.26
CA TYR A 23 -28.34 -26.87 -27.69
C TYR A 23 -27.53 -26.31 -26.51
N PHE A 24 -28.18 -25.87 -25.43
CA PHE A 24 -27.47 -25.36 -24.26
C PHE A 24 -26.64 -26.43 -23.54
N ARG A 25 -27.09 -27.68 -23.53
CA ARG A 25 -26.35 -28.80 -22.95
C ARG A 25 -25.08 -29.08 -23.74
N GLU A 26 -25.19 -29.17 -25.06
CA GLU A 26 -24.05 -29.35 -25.98
C GLU A 26 -23.05 -28.19 -25.87
N LYS A 27 -23.54 -26.93 -25.85
CA LYS A 27 -22.69 -25.74 -25.65
C LYS A 27 -21.94 -25.77 -24.32
N LYS A 28 -22.55 -26.30 -23.26
CA LYS A 28 -21.91 -26.40 -21.94
C LYS A 28 -20.79 -27.43 -21.95
N GLU A 29 -21.01 -28.58 -22.58
CA GLU A 29 -19.99 -29.63 -22.73
C GLU A 29 -18.82 -29.17 -23.62
N GLU A 30 -19.11 -28.50 -24.73
CA GLU A 30 -18.10 -27.91 -25.62
C GLU A 30 -17.20 -26.91 -24.86
N ARG A 31 -17.80 -25.99 -24.09
CA ARG A 31 -17.05 -25.04 -23.25
C ARG A 31 -16.19 -25.73 -22.21
N TYR A 32 -16.66 -26.85 -21.64
CA TYR A 32 -15.88 -27.62 -20.68
C TYR A 32 -14.67 -28.27 -21.34
N LYS A 33 -14.85 -28.95 -22.48
CA LYS A 33 -13.75 -29.55 -23.27
C LYS A 33 -12.71 -28.50 -23.66
N ASN A 34 -13.15 -27.33 -24.13
CA ASN A 34 -12.25 -26.25 -24.51
C ASN A 34 -11.42 -25.72 -23.32
N ARG A 35 -11.99 -25.65 -22.11
CA ARG A 35 -11.24 -25.27 -20.90
C ARG A 35 -10.21 -26.33 -20.51
N VAL A 36 -10.57 -27.61 -20.59
CA VAL A 36 -9.67 -28.73 -20.28
C VAL A 36 -8.51 -28.74 -21.28
N ASN A 37 -8.78 -28.63 -22.58
CA ASN A 37 -7.76 -28.59 -23.61
C ASN A 37 -6.84 -27.38 -23.46
N ALA A 38 -7.37 -26.18 -23.22
CA ALA A 38 -6.56 -24.99 -22.97
C ALA A 38 -5.70 -25.11 -21.71
N TYR A 39 -6.15 -25.84 -20.68
CA TYR A 39 -5.35 -26.13 -19.51
C TYR A 39 -4.23 -27.14 -19.82
N LEU A 40 -4.53 -28.19 -20.58
CA LEU A 40 -3.55 -29.19 -21.02
C LEU A 40 -2.48 -28.55 -21.91
N GLU A 41 -2.86 -27.76 -22.92
CA GLU A 41 -1.92 -27.00 -23.76
C GLU A 41 -0.99 -26.11 -22.92
N LYS A 42 -1.54 -25.35 -21.96
CA LYS A 42 -0.73 -24.51 -21.06
C LYS A 42 0.23 -25.31 -20.18
N THR A 43 -0.14 -26.53 -19.80
CA THR A 43 0.67 -27.39 -18.93
C THR A 43 1.73 -28.15 -19.73
N CYS A 44 1.40 -28.62 -20.92
CA CYS A 44 2.29 -29.34 -21.83
C CYS A 44 3.32 -28.40 -22.49
N ILE A 45 2.93 -27.18 -22.89
CA ILE A 45 3.86 -26.19 -23.48
C ILE A 45 4.83 -25.64 -22.41
N LYS A 46 4.45 -25.61 -21.13
CA LYS A 46 5.38 -25.25 -20.05
C LYS A 46 6.49 -26.28 -19.81
N ASN A 47 6.38 -27.48 -20.37
CA ASN A 47 7.41 -28.52 -20.32
C ASN A 47 8.19 -28.65 -21.65
N SER A 48 7.99 -27.76 -22.63
CA SER A 48 8.72 -27.82 -23.91
C SER A 48 10.13 -27.21 -23.87
N SER A 49 10.68 -26.93 -22.68
CA SER A 49 12.10 -26.56 -22.53
C SER A 49 12.98 -27.72 -22.07
N VAL A 50 12.52 -28.97 -22.19
CA VAL A 50 13.39 -30.14 -22.02
C VAL A 50 13.26 -31.02 -23.25
N GLU A 51 13.74 -30.47 -24.37
CA GLU A 51 14.32 -31.34 -25.38
C GLU A 51 15.38 -32.19 -24.68
N LYS A 52 15.19 -33.51 -24.73
CA LYS A 52 16.17 -34.50 -24.34
C LYS A 52 17.37 -34.39 -25.29
N TRP A 53 18.23 -33.40 -25.09
CA TRP A 53 19.56 -33.39 -25.67
C TRP A 53 20.54 -33.90 -24.62
N GLU A 54 20.93 -35.15 -24.84
CA GLU A 54 22.28 -35.67 -24.74
C GLU A 54 23.28 -34.85 -23.90
N CYS A 55 23.86 -35.55 -22.93
CA CYS A 55 25.06 -35.17 -22.20
C CYS A 55 26.10 -34.49 -23.11
N PHE A 56 26.34 -33.20 -22.87
CA PHE A 56 27.68 -32.64 -23.03
C PHE A 56 28.09 -31.93 -21.75
N ASN A 57 29.11 -32.52 -21.13
CA ASN A 57 29.80 -31.98 -19.97
C ASN A 57 30.38 -30.58 -20.26
N ASN A 58 30.35 -29.76 -19.20
CA ASN A 58 31.33 -28.72 -18.84
C ASN A 58 31.27 -27.33 -19.50
N LYS A 59 30.48 -26.43 -18.89
CA LYS A 59 30.86 -25.04 -18.50
C LYS A 59 29.68 -24.38 -17.77
N ASN A 60 29.56 -24.48 -16.44
CA ASN A 60 28.45 -23.78 -15.77
C ASN A 60 28.58 -23.38 -14.29
N ASN A 61 29.78 -23.13 -13.76
CA ASN A 61 29.92 -22.69 -12.36
C ASN A 61 29.20 -21.36 -11.99
N ASN A 62 28.72 -20.58 -12.97
CA ASN A 62 27.98 -19.32 -12.72
C ASN A 62 26.45 -19.46 -12.78
N LYS A 63 25.88 -20.38 -13.56
CA LYS A 63 24.41 -20.60 -13.58
C LYS A 63 23.94 -21.37 -12.35
N ASP A 64 24.72 -22.37 -11.91
CA ASP A 64 24.39 -23.18 -10.73
C ASP A 64 24.29 -22.30 -9.46
N LYS A 65 25.17 -21.29 -9.33
CA LYS A 65 25.13 -20.32 -8.23
C LYS A 65 23.88 -19.44 -8.23
N GLU A 66 23.32 -19.12 -9.39
CA GLU A 66 22.07 -18.34 -9.48
C GLU A 66 20.84 -19.18 -9.16
N GLU A 67 20.82 -20.45 -9.61
CA GLU A 67 19.77 -21.40 -9.27
C GLU A 67 19.78 -21.75 -7.78
N ASP A 68 20.95 -21.99 -7.19
CA ASP A 68 21.12 -22.20 -5.75
C ASP A 68 20.64 -21.01 -4.92
N LYS A 69 20.90 -19.77 -5.38
CA LYS A 69 20.39 -18.56 -4.74
C LYS A 69 18.86 -18.48 -4.81
N LYS A 70 18.26 -18.84 -5.95
CA LYS A 70 16.80 -18.90 -6.12
C LYS A 70 16.19 -19.96 -5.21
N ILE A 71 16.76 -21.16 -5.16
CA ILE A 71 16.30 -22.26 -4.28
C ILE A 71 16.37 -21.83 -2.81
N LYS A 72 17.52 -21.30 -2.35
CA LYS A 72 17.67 -20.77 -0.97
C LYS A 72 16.67 -19.67 -0.66
N SER A 73 16.33 -18.81 -1.63
CA SER A 73 15.32 -17.77 -1.46
C SER A 73 13.91 -18.35 -1.29
N ILE A 74 13.56 -19.38 -2.07
CA ILE A 74 12.28 -20.09 -2.00
C ILE A 74 12.14 -20.80 -0.66
N GLU A 75 13.19 -21.50 -0.21
CA GLU A 75 13.22 -22.16 1.09
C GLU A 75 13.03 -21.17 2.24
N ARG A 76 13.74 -20.03 2.21
CA ARG A 76 13.55 -18.96 3.20
C ARG A 76 12.10 -18.46 3.23
N LEU A 77 11.46 -18.29 2.08
CA LEU A 77 10.04 -17.89 2.00
C LEU A 77 9.10 -18.95 2.58
N GLN A 78 9.34 -20.23 2.28
CA GLN A 78 8.55 -21.34 2.81
C GLN A 78 8.65 -21.42 4.34
N ILE A 79 9.85 -21.28 4.89
CA ILE A 79 10.07 -21.30 6.35
C ILE A 79 9.40 -20.08 7.01
N LYS A 80 9.52 -18.88 6.41
CA LYS A 80 8.80 -17.69 6.90
C LYS A 80 7.29 -17.90 6.92
N LYS A 81 6.73 -18.48 5.86
CA LYS A 81 5.29 -18.80 5.77
C LYS A 81 4.88 -19.82 6.83
N TYR A 82 5.70 -20.84 7.06
CA TYR A 82 5.47 -21.84 8.10
C TYR A 82 5.50 -21.21 9.51
N ALA A 83 6.52 -20.42 9.82
CA ALA A 83 6.65 -19.74 11.10
C ALA A 83 5.45 -18.80 11.40
N LYS A 84 5.02 -18.02 10.40
CA LYS A 84 3.80 -17.20 10.51
C LYS A 84 2.56 -18.03 10.80
N LYS A 85 2.41 -19.20 10.16
CA LYS A 85 1.27 -20.11 10.38
C LYS A 85 1.25 -20.67 11.82
N CYS A 86 2.40 -20.85 12.46
CA CYS A 86 2.49 -21.41 13.81
C CYS A 86 2.00 -20.45 14.92
N ASN A 87 1.87 -19.14 14.65
CA ASN A 87 1.40 -18.12 15.58
C ASN A 87 2.07 -18.25 16.97
N PHE A 88 3.39 -18.13 17.02
CA PHE A 88 4.17 -18.14 18.25
C PHE A 88 3.84 -16.92 19.11
N LYS A 89 3.78 -17.08 20.42
CA LYS A 89 3.55 -16.00 21.38
C LYS A 89 4.86 -15.32 21.79
N SER A 90 5.96 -16.06 21.75
CA SER A 90 7.31 -15.53 21.98
C SER A 90 8.04 -15.22 20.67
N ASN A 91 8.94 -14.22 20.69
CA ASN A 91 9.78 -13.88 19.55
C ASN A 91 11.00 -14.82 19.37
N ALA A 92 11.11 -15.89 20.16
CA ALA A 92 12.23 -16.84 20.15
C ALA A 92 12.41 -17.54 18.79
N PHE A 93 11.35 -17.67 17.99
CA PHE A 93 11.42 -18.27 16.66
C PHE A 93 12.24 -17.43 15.66
N ILE A 94 12.43 -16.14 15.90
CA ILE A 94 13.22 -15.25 15.02
C ILE A 94 14.67 -15.73 14.96
N SER A 95 15.22 -16.18 16.09
CA SER A 95 16.56 -16.74 16.17
C SER A 95 16.71 -17.96 15.25
N ILE A 96 15.70 -18.85 15.21
CA ILE A 96 15.70 -20.03 14.32
C ILE A 96 15.66 -19.62 12.85
N LEU A 97 14.89 -18.59 12.50
CA LEU A 97 14.79 -18.12 11.11
C LEU A 97 16.15 -17.64 10.58
N ASN A 98 16.95 -17.01 11.45
CA ASN A 98 18.24 -16.42 11.13
C ASN A 98 19.41 -17.41 11.13
N LEU A 99 19.26 -18.61 11.70
CA LEU A 99 20.30 -19.64 11.68
C LEU A 99 20.70 -20.02 10.25
N GLU A 100 21.98 -20.29 10.01
CA GLU A 100 22.44 -20.86 8.74
C GLU A 100 22.34 -22.39 8.82
N ALA A 101 21.14 -22.91 8.57
CA ALA A 101 20.83 -24.34 8.66
C ALA A 101 19.85 -24.74 7.55
N GLU A 102 19.82 -26.04 7.25
CA GLU A 102 18.89 -26.63 6.29
C GLU A 102 17.42 -26.38 6.65
N LYS A 103 16.58 -26.35 5.63
CA LYS A 103 15.14 -26.11 5.76
C LYS A 103 14.47 -27.09 6.73
N ASP A 104 14.81 -28.37 6.64
CA ASP A 104 14.17 -29.41 7.44
C ASP A 104 14.52 -29.28 8.92
N PHE A 105 15.79 -28.96 9.23
CA PHE A 105 16.22 -28.66 10.59
C PHE A 105 15.44 -27.47 11.17
N LYS A 106 15.31 -26.37 10.41
CA LYS A 106 14.54 -25.20 10.85
C LYS A 106 13.07 -25.54 11.11
N ILE A 107 12.45 -26.35 10.26
CA ILE A 107 11.06 -26.78 10.46
C ILE A 107 10.93 -27.64 11.72
N GLN A 108 11.85 -28.57 11.95
CA GLN A 108 11.87 -29.40 13.16
C GLN A 108 12.06 -28.55 14.42
N ALA A 109 12.99 -27.59 14.39
CA ALA A 109 13.23 -26.67 15.50
C ALA A 109 11.98 -25.80 15.80
N LEU A 110 11.31 -25.27 14.77
CA LEU A 110 10.04 -24.55 14.91
C LEU A 110 8.94 -25.42 15.52
N LYS A 111 8.84 -26.70 15.13
CA LYS A 111 7.90 -27.67 15.74
C LYS A 111 8.21 -27.90 17.21
N ALA A 112 9.48 -28.07 17.57
CA ALA A 112 9.93 -28.28 18.94
C ALA A 112 9.59 -27.07 19.82
N ILE A 113 9.89 -25.86 19.36
CA ILE A 113 9.49 -24.62 20.06
C ILE A 113 7.97 -24.58 20.24
N LYS A 114 7.18 -24.88 19.21
CA LYS A 114 5.72 -24.81 19.32
C LYS A 114 5.18 -25.82 20.32
N LYS A 115 5.76 -27.02 20.37
CA LYS A 115 5.40 -28.06 21.34
C LYS A 115 5.74 -27.63 22.77
N ALA A 116 6.94 -27.08 22.98
CA ALA A 116 7.36 -26.55 24.28
C ALA A 116 6.46 -25.40 24.74
N GLU A 117 6.16 -24.46 23.85
CA GLU A 117 5.25 -23.35 24.10
C GLU A 117 3.86 -23.86 24.50
N ASN A 118 3.25 -24.75 23.71
CA ASN A 118 1.93 -25.31 24.02
C ASN A 118 1.90 -26.09 25.35
N ASN A 119 2.96 -26.83 25.69
CA ASN A 119 3.06 -27.56 26.95
C ASN A 119 3.16 -26.61 28.15
N ALA A 120 3.93 -25.53 28.03
CA ALA A 120 4.00 -24.49 29.06
C ALA A 120 2.62 -23.83 29.26
N TYR A 121 1.90 -23.55 28.17
CA TYR A 121 0.56 -22.95 28.27
C TYR A 121 -0.53 -23.90 28.77
N LYS A 122 -0.45 -25.21 28.50
CA LYS A 122 -1.40 -26.18 29.09
C LYS A 122 -1.39 -26.10 30.62
N LYS A 123 -0.21 -26.07 31.24
CA LYS A 123 -0.06 -25.92 32.69
C LYS A 123 -0.63 -24.61 33.26
N VAL A 124 -0.74 -23.55 32.44
CA VAL A 124 -1.25 -22.22 32.84
C VAL A 124 -2.73 -22.03 32.48
N ASN A 125 -3.25 -22.76 31.50
CA ASN A 125 -4.61 -22.59 30.97
C ASN A 125 -5.65 -23.46 31.66
N ASP A 126 -5.27 -24.47 32.45
CA ASP A 126 -6.21 -25.18 33.33
C ASP A 126 -6.93 -24.23 34.32
N THR A 127 -6.45 -22.98 34.44
CA THR A 127 -7.04 -21.89 35.24
C THR A 127 -7.75 -20.79 34.44
N LYS A 128 -7.87 -20.85 33.09
CA LYS A 128 -8.44 -19.72 32.30
C LYS A 128 -9.64 -20.07 31.42
N SER A 129 -10.73 -19.34 31.71
CA SER A 129 -12.07 -19.33 31.10
C SER A 129 -12.17 -19.66 29.61
N ASN A 130 -13.17 -20.51 29.31
CA ASN A 130 -13.65 -20.94 28.00
C ASN A 130 -14.21 -19.77 27.16
N ASN A 131 -13.36 -18.88 26.66
CA ASN A 131 -13.81 -17.90 25.66
C ASN A 131 -14.06 -18.61 24.32
N SER A 132 -15.19 -18.32 23.68
CA SER A 132 -15.54 -18.94 22.39
C SER A 132 -14.54 -18.52 21.29
N LYS A 133 -14.33 -19.39 20.29
CA LYS A 133 -13.49 -19.10 19.10
C LYS A 133 -13.94 -17.85 18.34
N LEU A 134 -15.19 -17.41 18.53
CA LEU A 134 -15.71 -16.19 17.94
C LEU A 134 -15.26 -14.94 18.71
N GLU A 135 -15.31 -14.95 20.04
CA GLU A 135 -14.87 -13.82 20.88
C GLU A 135 -13.39 -13.47 20.67
N SER A 136 -12.53 -14.48 20.53
CA SER A 136 -11.11 -14.23 20.22
C SER A 136 -10.94 -13.49 18.89
N LYS A 137 -11.71 -13.85 17.86
CA LYS A 137 -11.70 -13.16 16.57
C LYS A 137 -12.32 -11.76 16.64
N GLN A 138 -13.34 -11.56 17.46
CA GLN A 138 -13.92 -10.22 17.68
C GLN A 138 -12.91 -9.28 18.34
N LYS A 139 -12.14 -9.77 19.32
CA LYS A 139 -11.04 -9.03 19.95
C LYS A 139 -9.90 -8.71 18.97
N GLU A 140 -9.58 -9.61 18.04
CA GLU A 140 -8.61 -9.33 16.98
C GLU A 140 -9.13 -8.27 16.00
N LEU A 141 -10.41 -8.37 15.62
CA LEU A 141 -11.05 -7.37 14.76
C LEU A 141 -11.02 -5.98 15.40
N SER A 142 -11.38 -5.86 16.68
CA SER A 142 -11.38 -4.57 17.38
C SER A 142 -9.99 -3.95 17.39
N LYS A 143 -8.94 -4.73 17.71
CA LYS A 143 -7.55 -4.26 17.67
C LYS A 143 -7.15 -3.72 16.30
N ILE A 144 -7.46 -4.44 15.22
CA ILE A 144 -7.12 -4.00 13.85
C ILE A 144 -7.82 -2.68 13.51
N LEU A 145 -9.09 -2.53 13.92
CA LEU A 145 -9.86 -1.30 13.67
C LEU A 145 -9.33 -0.13 14.50
N ASP A 146 -8.95 -0.35 15.75
CA ASP A 146 -8.36 0.67 16.62
C ASP A 146 -6.99 1.14 16.11
N GLU A 147 -6.14 0.22 15.67
CA GLU A 147 -4.86 0.53 15.00
C GLU A 147 -5.09 1.36 13.73
N THR A 148 -6.08 0.97 12.92
CA THR A 148 -6.43 1.69 11.69
C THR A 148 -6.92 3.11 11.99
N LYS A 149 -7.76 3.27 13.03
CA LYS A 149 -8.25 4.57 13.48
C LYS A 149 -7.11 5.47 13.95
N ALA A 150 -6.16 4.93 14.73
CA ALA A 150 -4.99 5.67 15.18
C ALA A 150 -4.14 6.15 13.99
N ASN A 151 -3.91 5.29 13.00
CA ASN A 151 -3.17 5.65 11.79
C ASN A 151 -3.85 6.77 11.00
N LEU A 152 -5.18 6.70 10.80
CA LEU A 152 -5.93 7.73 10.09
C LEU A 152 -6.00 9.05 10.87
N ASN A 153 -6.11 9.00 12.21
CA ASN A 153 -6.02 10.19 13.04
C ASN A 153 -4.65 10.88 12.89
N ASN A 154 -3.56 10.11 12.86
CA ASN A 154 -2.21 10.64 12.64
C ASN A 154 -2.01 11.22 11.23
N GLU A 155 -2.70 10.69 10.22
CA GLU A 155 -2.70 11.24 8.87
C GLU A 155 -3.44 12.60 8.79
N GLY A 156 -4.33 12.91 9.75
CA GLY A 156 -5.08 14.18 9.78
C GLY A 156 -6.53 14.06 9.32
N TYR A 157 -7.14 12.88 9.45
CA TYR A 157 -8.57 12.68 9.20
C TYR A 157 -9.43 13.05 10.43
N ASN A 158 -10.68 13.46 10.20
CA ASN A 158 -11.59 13.87 11.27
C ASN A 158 -11.96 12.71 12.23
N ASN A 159 -11.51 12.80 13.49
CA ASN A 159 -11.70 11.78 14.52
C ASN A 159 -13.18 11.48 14.85
N LYS A 160 -14.06 12.48 14.80
CA LYS A 160 -15.50 12.27 15.09
C LYS A 160 -16.14 11.41 14.01
N GLN A 161 -15.90 11.72 12.74
CA GLN A 161 -16.39 10.94 11.60
C GLN A 161 -15.78 9.53 11.58
N LEU A 162 -14.47 9.41 11.85
CA LEU A 162 -13.80 8.10 11.95
C LEU A 162 -14.41 7.20 13.02
N LYS A 163 -14.72 7.74 14.21
CA LYS A 163 -15.32 6.96 15.29
C LYS A 163 -16.64 6.32 14.86
N THR A 164 -17.52 7.09 14.22
CA THR A 164 -18.81 6.60 13.73
C THR A 164 -18.65 5.55 12.63
N GLN A 165 -17.77 5.80 11.66
CA GLN A 165 -17.55 4.88 10.55
C GLN A 165 -16.91 3.56 10.98
N ILE A 166 -15.95 3.61 11.91
CA ILE A 166 -15.30 2.41 12.46
C ILE A 166 -16.29 1.58 13.30
N GLN A 167 -17.18 2.22 14.06
CA GLN A 167 -18.21 1.50 14.82
C GLN A 167 -19.17 0.75 13.88
N ASN A 168 -19.65 1.40 12.82
CA ASN A 168 -20.49 0.76 11.80
C ASN A 168 -19.78 -0.44 11.16
N LEU A 169 -18.48 -0.31 10.92
CA LEU A 169 -17.68 -1.38 10.36
C LEU A 169 -17.54 -2.56 11.31
N TYR A 170 -17.32 -2.31 12.60
CA TYR A 170 -17.27 -3.36 13.60
C TYR A 170 -18.58 -4.15 13.63
N GLU A 171 -19.73 -3.46 13.67
CA GLU A 171 -21.05 -4.10 13.67
C GLU A 171 -21.31 -4.95 12.43
N GLN A 172 -20.86 -4.50 11.25
CA GLN A 172 -21.00 -5.24 10.00
C GLN A 172 -20.19 -6.55 10.00
N TYR A 173 -18.99 -6.56 10.58
CA TYR A 173 -18.06 -7.68 10.49
C TYR A 173 -17.91 -8.49 11.80
N LYS A 174 -18.56 -8.13 12.91
CA LYS A 174 -18.46 -8.83 14.21
C LYS A 174 -18.77 -10.32 14.14
N ASN A 175 -19.66 -10.72 13.24
CA ASN A 175 -20.08 -12.12 13.04
C ASN A 175 -19.25 -12.83 11.96
N LYS A 176 -18.51 -12.08 11.12
CA LYS A 176 -17.67 -12.61 10.03
C LYS A 176 -16.30 -11.89 9.99
N PRO A 177 -15.51 -11.93 11.08
CA PRO A 177 -14.27 -11.15 11.19
C PRO A 177 -13.11 -11.68 10.32
N HIS A 178 -13.23 -12.90 9.76
CA HIS A 178 -12.17 -13.55 9.00
C HIS A 178 -11.76 -12.78 7.72
N PHE A 179 -12.68 -12.02 7.11
CA PHE A 179 -12.37 -11.17 5.95
C PHE A 179 -11.38 -10.05 6.27
N ILE A 180 -11.34 -9.60 7.52
CA ILE A 180 -10.48 -8.50 7.98
C ILE A 180 -9.21 -9.03 8.63
N ILE A 181 -9.32 -10.09 9.44
CA ILE A 181 -8.17 -10.69 10.14
C ILE A 181 -7.16 -11.29 9.16
N GLU A 182 -7.64 -12.00 8.14
CA GLU A 182 -6.78 -12.66 7.15
C GLU A 182 -6.32 -11.70 6.04
N LYS A 183 -5.75 -10.55 6.42
CA LYS A 183 -5.26 -9.50 5.51
C LYS A 183 -4.24 -9.98 4.48
N ASP A 184 -3.51 -11.05 4.78
CA ASP A 184 -2.55 -11.66 3.85
C ASP A 184 -3.24 -12.46 2.73
N LYS A 185 -4.49 -12.89 2.94
CA LYS A 185 -5.28 -13.64 1.95
C LYS A 185 -6.32 -12.77 1.24
N TYR A 186 -6.90 -11.81 1.95
CA TYR A 186 -7.99 -10.98 1.45
C TYR A 186 -7.62 -9.49 1.46
N ASN A 187 -8.00 -8.78 0.40
CA ASN A 187 -7.73 -7.35 0.24
C ASN A 187 -8.84 -6.45 0.82
N ASP A 188 -9.79 -7.04 1.54
CA ASP A 188 -11.01 -6.40 2.02
C ASP A 188 -10.73 -5.27 3.01
N LEU A 189 -9.80 -5.48 3.95
CA LEU A 189 -9.35 -4.42 4.86
C LEU A 189 -8.81 -3.20 4.10
N LYS A 190 -7.99 -3.42 3.06
CA LYS A 190 -7.47 -2.32 2.23
C LYS A 190 -8.58 -1.59 1.48
N LYS A 191 -9.56 -2.33 0.93
CA LYS A 191 -10.72 -1.74 0.24
C LYS A 191 -11.57 -0.92 1.21
N ILE A 192 -11.76 -1.41 2.42
CA ILE A 192 -12.47 -0.72 3.50
C ILE A 192 -11.77 0.59 3.86
N ILE A 193 -10.44 0.55 4.10
CA ILE A 193 -9.65 1.74 4.38
C ILE A 193 -9.74 2.74 3.22
N GLY A 194 -9.67 2.28 1.98
CA GLY A 194 -9.82 3.13 0.80
C GLY A 194 -11.20 3.81 0.71
N LYS A 195 -12.28 3.15 1.15
CA LYS A 195 -13.60 3.77 1.26
C LYS A 195 -13.65 4.79 2.38
N LEU A 196 -13.13 4.45 3.56
CA LEU A 196 -13.05 5.36 4.72
C LEU A 196 -12.34 6.66 4.37
N LYS A 197 -11.18 6.59 3.70
CA LYS A 197 -10.41 7.75 3.24
C LYS A 197 -11.17 8.66 2.27
N LYS A 198 -12.14 8.13 1.52
CA LYS A 198 -12.98 8.90 0.59
C LYS A 198 -14.18 9.55 1.28
N THR A 199 -14.71 8.92 2.32
CA THR A 199 -15.92 9.38 3.03
C THR A 199 -15.63 10.33 4.17
N VAL A 200 -14.43 10.26 4.75
CA VAL A 200 -14.03 11.09 5.89
C VAL A 200 -13.23 12.28 5.40
N GLU A 201 -13.56 13.47 5.90
CA GLU A 201 -12.85 14.70 5.59
C GLU A 201 -11.42 14.67 6.15
N HIS A 202 -10.48 15.08 5.30
CA HIS A 202 -9.07 15.19 5.62
C HIS A 202 -8.74 16.65 5.93
N THR A 203 -8.45 16.98 7.19
CA THR A 203 -8.29 18.37 7.63
C THR A 203 -6.96 18.99 7.21
N ASN A 204 -5.94 18.17 6.92
CA ASN A 204 -4.55 18.64 6.80
C ASN A 204 -3.95 18.60 5.38
N GLY A 205 -4.73 18.20 4.37
CA GLY A 205 -4.21 18.02 3.00
C GLY A 205 -3.89 19.35 2.32
N ASN A 206 -4.80 20.32 2.45
CA ASN A 206 -4.70 21.57 1.70
C ASN A 206 -3.83 22.63 2.38
N ALA A 207 -3.65 22.57 3.72
CA ALA A 207 -2.96 23.64 4.45
C ALA A 207 -1.45 23.69 4.13
N LYS A 208 -0.75 22.55 4.15
CA LYS A 208 0.70 22.51 3.89
C LYS A 208 1.08 22.79 2.43
N GLU A 209 0.23 22.39 1.49
CA GLU A 209 0.39 22.67 0.07
C GLU A 209 0.12 24.17 -0.18
N SER A 210 -0.96 24.71 0.39
CA SER A 210 -1.27 26.15 0.33
C SER A 210 -0.19 27.03 0.96
N GLU A 211 0.44 26.64 2.08
CA GLU A 211 1.51 27.44 2.70
C GLU A 211 2.77 27.50 1.83
N LYS A 212 3.12 26.38 1.18
CA LYS A 212 4.23 26.35 0.20
C LYS A 212 3.90 27.19 -1.02
N ASP A 213 2.68 27.08 -1.54
CA ASP A 213 2.25 27.83 -2.72
C ASP A 213 2.18 29.33 -2.43
N ILE A 214 1.64 29.72 -1.26
CA ILE A 214 1.65 31.10 -0.78
C ILE A 214 3.10 31.60 -0.68
N ARG A 215 4.00 30.83 -0.08
CA ARG A 215 5.42 31.21 0.05
C ARG A 215 6.10 31.37 -1.31
N ASN A 216 5.87 30.49 -2.26
CA ASN A 216 6.44 30.57 -3.61
C ASN A 216 5.90 31.77 -4.38
N ASN A 217 4.60 32.06 -4.24
CA ASN A 217 3.97 33.20 -4.86
C ASN A 217 4.47 34.53 -4.26
N VAL A 218 4.56 34.62 -2.93
CA VAL A 218 5.15 35.77 -2.22
C VAL A 218 6.60 35.98 -2.64
N PHE A 219 7.40 34.91 -2.71
CA PHE A 219 8.78 34.98 -3.19
C PHE A 219 8.87 35.53 -4.61
N SER A 220 8.03 35.03 -5.52
CA SER A 220 8.02 35.47 -6.92
C SER A 220 7.64 36.95 -7.06
N ILE A 221 6.64 37.40 -6.30
CA ILE A 221 6.20 38.81 -6.31
C ILE A 221 7.31 39.73 -5.78
N LEU A 222 7.91 39.41 -4.62
CA LEU A 222 8.96 40.23 -4.04
C LEU A 222 10.23 40.23 -4.89
N LEU A 223 10.60 39.10 -5.48
CA LEU A 223 11.73 39.00 -6.40
C LEU A 223 11.53 39.91 -7.61
N GLU A 224 10.34 39.90 -8.22
CA GLU A 224 10.00 40.75 -9.37
C GLU A 224 10.02 42.24 -9.02
N GLN A 225 9.55 42.61 -7.82
CA GLN A 225 9.56 43.99 -7.33
C GLN A 225 10.96 44.52 -7.01
N LEU A 226 11.88 43.65 -6.59
CA LEU A 226 13.20 44.04 -6.07
C LEU A 226 14.35 43.79 -7.05
N LYS A 227 14.15 43.00 -8.12
CA LYS A 227 15.19 42.72 -9.14
C LYS A 227 15.74 43.97 -9.83
N SER A 228 14.97 45.07 -9.85
CA SER A 228 15.39 46.34 -10.44
C SER A 228 16.32 47.15 -9.52
N LYS A 229 16.35 46.82 -8.23
CA LYS A 229 17.13 47.54 -7.21
C LYS A 229 18.39 46.79 -6.75
N VAL A 230 18.35 45.45 -6.76
CA VAL A 230 19.45 44.60 -6.27
C VAL A 230 19.71 43.47 -7.25
N SER A 231 20.98 43.11 -7.44
CA SER A 231 21.38 41.99 -8.29
C SER A 231 20.73 40.69 -7.83
N THR A 232 20.22 39.91 -8.79
CA THR A 232 19.46 38.68 -8.51
C THR A 232 20.28 37.65 -7.73
N SER A 233 21.60 37.61 -7.93
CA SER A 233 22.51 36.70 -7.24
C SER A 233 22.58 36.95 -5.72
N VAL A 234 22.48 38.21 -5.30
CA VAL A 234 22.51 38.63 -3.89
C VAL A 234 21.10 38.59 -3.28
N LEU A 235 20.10 39.00 -4.06
CA LEU A 235 18.70 39.10 -3.63
C LEU A 235 18.08 37.74 -3.27
N VAL A 236 18.27 36.72 -4.11
CA VAL A 236 17.65 35.39 -3.93
C VAL A 236 17.99 34.74 -2.58
N PRO A 237 19.26 34.63 -2.14
CA PRO A 237 19.58 34.01 -0.86
C PRO A 237 19.05 34.79 0.34
N ILE A 238 19.10 36.14 0.31
CA ILE A 238 18.61 36.99 1.40
C ILE A 238 17.08 36.87 1.51
N LEU A 239 16.37 36.92 0.37
CA LEU A 239 14.91 36.79 0.32
C LEU A 239 14.44 35.42 0.80
N LYS A 240 15.13 34.33 0.43
CA LYS A 240 14.84 32.99 0.95
C LYS A 240 15.01 32.92 2.46
N ASN A 241 16.09 33.49 3.00
CA ASN A 241 16.35 33.51 4.44
C ASN A 241 15.26 34.30 5.17
N TYR A 242 14.91 35.49 4.68
CA TYR A 242 13.83 36.30 5.22
C TYR A 242 12.49 35.55 5.28
N LEU A 243 12.03 34.98 4.16
CA LEU A 243 10.76 34.24 4.11
C LEU A 243 10.77 32.97 4.96
N SER A 244 11.94 32.38 5.21
CA SER A 244 12.08 31.19 6.06
C SER A 244 11.90 31.50 7.55
N LYS A 245 12.26 32.72 7.99
CA LYS A 245 12.09 33.20 9.37
C LYS A 245 10.65 33.62 9.69
N GLN A 246 9.82 33.82 8.67
CA GLN A 246 8.43 34.22 8.85
C GLN A 246 7.56 33.03 9.27
N ASN A 247 6.85 33.18 10.40
CA ASN A 247 5.98 32.16 10.96
C ASN A 247 4.75 31.85 10.07
N LYS A 248 4.19 32.88 9.43
CA LYS A 248 3.03 32.75 8.54
C LYS A 248 3.06 33.84 7.46
N LEU A 249 2.85 33.44 6.21
CA LEU A 249 2.77 34.35 5.08
C LEU A 249 1.31 34.56 4.66
N GLU A 250 0.93 35.80 4.38
CA GLU A 250 -0.44 36.18 4.02
C GLU A 250 -0.46 37.13 2.83
N TYR A 251 -1.36 36.90 1.87
CA TYR A 251 -1.43 37.73 0.67
C TYR A 251 -1.82 39.19 0.95
N SER A 252 -2.64 39.44 1.97
CA SER A 252 -3.01 40.80 2.41
C SER A 252 -1.77 41.67 2.67
N LYS A 253 -0.73 41.09 3.29
CA LYS A 253 0.54 41.77 3.56
C LYS A 253 1.39 41.99 2.31
N VAL A 254 1.26 41.14 1.29
CA VAL A 254 1.89 41.37 -0.03
C VAL A 254 1.22 42.53 -0.74
N PHE A 255 -0.11 42.55 -0.80
CA PHE A 255 -0.87 43.62 -1.46
C PHE A 255 -0.70 44.98 -0.80
N ASN A 256 -0.54 45.01 0.53
CA ASN A 256 -0.25 46.23 1.27
C ASN A 256 1.24 46.63 1.23
N ASN A 257 2.06 45.96 0.42
CA ASN A 257 3.52 46.15 0.32
C ASN A 257 4.28 46.05 1.65
N HIS A 258 3.68 45.44 2.68
CA HIS A 258 4.29 45.34 4.01
C HIS A 258 5.61 44.57 3.96
N TYR A 259 5.60 43.41 3.31
CA TYR A 259 6.81 42.59 3.16
C TYR A 259 7.89 43.28 2.32
N TYR A 260 7.49 44.16 1.41
CA TYR A 260 8.43 44.91 0.58
C TYR A 260 9.21 45.93 1.41
N TYR A 261 8.52 46.73 2.23
CA TYR A 261 9.17 47.73 3.08
C TYR A 261 9.98 47.10 4.21
N GLU A 262 9.47 46.06 4.86
CA GLU A 262 10.20 45.31 5.90
C GLU A 262 11.49 44.68 5.35
N PHE A 263 11.46 44.21 4.09
CA PHE A 263 12.64 43.67 3.43
C PHE A 263 13.63 44.77 3.00
N LEU A 264 13.15 45.95 2.60
CA LEU A 264 14.02 47.09 2.29
C LEU A 264 14.74 47.60 3.54
N GLU A 265 14.05 47.71 4.67
CA GLU A 265 14.63 48.10 5.96
C GLU A 265 15.75 47.12 6.35
N LEU A 266 15.49 45.80 6.20
CA LEU A 266 16.52 44.78 6.40
C LEU A 266 17.72 44.91 5.46
N ILE A 267 17.54 45.35 4.21
CA ILE A 267 18.66 45.58 3.28
C ILE A 267 19.43 46.83 3.65
N GLU A 268 18.74 47.91 4.03
CA GLU A 268 19.34 49.19 4.41
C GLU A 268 20.17 49.07 5.70
N ASP A 269 19.71 48.25 6.65
CA ASP A 269 20.45 47.92 7.88
C ASP A 269 21.64 46.97 7.63
N ASN A 270 21.60 46.19 6.54
CA ASN A 270 22.68 45.27 6.13
C ASN A 270 23.59 45.87 5.04
N LYS A 271 23.79 47.19 5.02
CA LYS A 271 24.62 47.92 4.03
C LYS A 271 26.04 47.38 3.84
N ASP A 272 26.58 46.64 4.81
CA ASP A 272 27.90 46.00 4.71
C ASP A 272 27.98 44.89 3.63
N TYR A 273 26.86 44.25 3.26
CA TYR A 273 26.85 43.19 2.24
C TYR A 273 26.79 43.69 0.79
N LEU A 274 26.35 44.94 0.57
CA LEU A 274 26.20 45.52 -0.78
C LEU A 274 27.53 46.07 -1.33
N GLN A 275 28.47 46.47 -0.46
CA GLN A 275 29.78 46.99 -0.88
C GLN A 275 30.74 45.91 -1.41
N LEU A 276 30.48 44.61 -1.17
CA LEU A 276 31.37 43.52 -1.57
C LEU A 276 31.27 43.15 -3.06
N GLY A 277 30.28 43.66 -3.80
CA GLY A 277 30.01 43.32 -5.20
C GLY A 277 30.64 44.24 -6.25
N GLU A 278 31.13 45.43 -5.89
CA GLU A 278 31.62 46.42 -6.86
C GLU A 278 33.15 46.41 -7.08
N SER A 279 33.92 45.64 -6.33
CA SER A 279 35.38 45.61 -6.50
C SER A 279 35.86 44.42 -7.35
N LYS A 280 35.88 44.63 -8.68
CA LYS A 280 36.96 44.27 -9.64
C LYS A 280 36.44 44.30 -11.09
N LYS A 281 36.31 45.51 -11.67
CA LYS A 281 36.58 45.69 -13.10
C LYS A 281 38.09 45.94 -13.23
N ILE A 282 38.84 44.90 -13.58
CA ILE A 282 40.22 45.04 -14.04
C ILE A 282 40.13 45.45 -15.51
N THR A 283 40.46 46.69 -15.82
CA THR A 283 40.76 47.14 -17.18
C THR A 283 42.09 46.53 -17.62
N SER A 284 42.10 46.01 -18.85
CA SER A 284 43.28 45.50 -19.57
C SER A 284 44.41 46.50 -19.67
#